data_AF-A0A928Z4T3-F1
#
_entry.id   AF-A0A928Z4T3-F1
#
_cell.length_a   1.000
_cell.length_b   1.000
_cell.length_c   1.000
_cell.angle_alpha   90.00
_cell.angle_beta   90.00
_cell.angle_gamma   90.00
#
_symmetry.space_group_name_H-M   'P 1'
#
loop_
_entity.id
_entity.type
_entity.pdbx_description
1 polymer ?
#
loop_
_entity_poly.entity_id
_entity_poly.type
_entity_poly.pdbx_seq_one_letter_code
_entity_poly.pdbx_strand_id
1 'polypeptide(L)'
;MKLYLLPLLLTLTLLPTAAFGQEAPPIPSSAETPAPRRLNSPSGGLTPMDGTKQVQLQLVNCNNFVDCGLAKLLLPQATFIQSRQLQFANQGQIPIPLLNTTVVAEGKLTGYQISPEAININSTQTFAANQISSLPLNIDRTKLPPDQYSGTVHLVLDKQPKEWLTLPINVSVRSGPLLPLVVLIWGILLGRLLKYMQERGEPQAKVLQELNELEYELRSLDPADQSILIKAVAQARRAGYREQFDVAEAKIKMIRDRLDVLTNLRTLENQLEKRVEPIPDETVNAAIDTVQSTRNALVKGENKQVGAGIEQVEQLLNTAAVGRGTAPSQTQNLLKGVTESFETLTDQSNTIITADQQSFLNWFQRSLMIASGVSDRAKAEATFWVVRPLLALVLLAGLSAVGLGSLYVDKGSTFGARPFSDYLGLILWGLSADVASRSLSSLSGKKAE
;
A
#
# COMPACT_ATOMS: atom_id res chain seq x y z
N MET A 1 3.12 -4.95 32.59
CA MET A 1 1.69 -4.57 32.53
C MET A 1 1.19 -4.93 31.14
N LYS A 2 0.50 -6.07 31.00
CA LYS A 2 0.09 -6.66 29.72
C LYS A 2 -1.20 -5.97 29.25
N LEU A 3 -1.13 -5.22 28.15
CA LEU A 3 -2.31 -4.62 27.54
C LEU A 3 -2.88 -5.60 26.49
N TYR A 4 -3.97 -6.25 26.85
CA TYR A 4 -4.88 -6.91 25.92
C TYR A 4 -5.63 -5.84 25.12
N LEU A 5 -5.44 -5.79 23.81
CA LEU A 5 -6.32 -5.04 22.90
C LEU A 5 -6.46 -5.81 21.57
N LEU A 6 -7.30 -6.82 21.64
CA LEU A 6 -7.92 -7.50 20.50
C LEU A 6 -9.31 -7.88 21.04
N PRO A 7 -10.38 -7.14 20.68
CA PRO A 7 -11.12 -7.46 19.44
C PRO A 7 -11.93 -6.29 18.84
N LEU A 8 -11.71 -5.86 17.58
CA LEU A 8 -12.76 -5.05 16.89
C LEU A 8 -12.68 -4.98 15.36
N LEU A 9 -12.14 -6.00 14.68
CA LEU A 9 -11.94 -5.93 13.22
C LEU A 9 -12.47 -7.15 12.43
N LEU A 10 -13.50 -7.83 12.95
CA LEU A 10 -14.02 -9.03 12.30
C LEU A 10 -15.54 -9.16 12.35
N THR A 11 -16.27 -8.11 11.98
CA THR A 11 -17.69 -8.20 11.59
C THR A 11 -18.06 -7.09 10.60
N LEU A 12 -17.53 -7.13 9.38
CA LEU A 12 -18.10 -6.33 8.29
C LEU A 12 -17.83 -6.91 6.89
N THR A 13 -18.08 -8.22 6.73
CA THR A 13 -18.10 -8.87 5.42
C THR A 13 -19.24 -9.88 5.35
N LEU A 14 -20.49 -9.40 5.37
CA LEU A 14 -21.66 -10.15 4.90
C LEU A 14 -22.72 -9.13 4.44
N LEU A 15 -22.64 -8.74 3.15
CA LEU A 15 -23.77 -8.14 2.44
C LEU A 15 -24.29 -9.18 1.43
N PRO A 16 -25.58 -9.52 1.47
CA PRO A 16 -26.17 -10.57 0.64
C PRO A 16 -26.26 -10.14 -0.82
N THR A 17 -25.90 -11.06 -1.73
CA THR A 17 -26.29 -11.00 -3.14
C THR A 17 -27.80 -11.12 -3.24
N ALA A 18 -28.46 -10.08 -3.76
CA ALA A 18 -29.88 -10.13 -4.07
C ALA A 18 -30.12 -11.15 -5.19
N ALA A 19 -30.69 -12.29 -4.82
CA ALA A 19 -31.31 -13.22 -5.74
C ALA A 19 -32.67 -12.64 -6.16
N PHE A 20 -32.81 -12.23 -7.41
CA PHE A 20 -34.10 -12.06 -8.06
C PHE A 20 -34.15 -13.01 -9.26
N GLY A 21 -34.77 -14.16 -9.03
CA GLY A 21 -35.12 -15.15 -10.03
C GLY A 21 -36.40 -15.83 -9.57
N GLN A 22 -37.51 -15.11 -9.66
CA GLN A 22 -38.83 -15.64 -9.34
C GLN A 22 -39.50 -16.02 -10.66
N GLU A 23 -39.31 -17.28 -11.03
CA GLU A 23 -39.94 -17.93 -12.18
C GLU A 23 -41.38 -18.27 -11.79
N ALA A 24 -42.35 -17.62 -12.44
CA ALA A 24 -43.76 -17.91 -12.28
C ALA A 24 -44.17 -19.12 -13.16
N PRO A 25 -45.14 -19.95 -12.75
CA PRO A 25 -45.47 -21.21 -13.41
C PRO A 25 -46.26 -21.01 -14.72
N PRO A 26 -46.25 -22.00 -15.64
CA PRO A 26 -46.96 -21.91 -16.92
C PRO A 26 -48.43 -22.33 -16.75
N ILE A 27 -49.35 -21.57 -17.34
CA ILE A 27 -50.78 -21.93 -17.49
C ILE A 27 -51.21 -21.59 -18.93
N PRO A 28 -52.09 -22.40 -19.56
CA PRO A 28 -51.94 -22.81 -20.96
C PRO A 28 -52.71 -21.96 -21.97
N SER A 29 -52.30 -22.15 -23.23
CA SER A 29 -52.99 -21.82 -24.47
C SER A 29 -54.50 -22.15 -24.44
N SER A 30 -55.34 -21.16 -24.73
CA SER A 30 -56.65 -21.40 -25.35
C SER A 30 -57.13 -20.20 -26.19
N ALA A 31 -57.38 -20.52 -27.46
CA ALA A 31 -58.49 -20.11 -28.32
C ALA A 31 -58.73 -18.63 -28.70
N GLU A 32 -58.77 -18.43 -30.01
CA GLU A 32 -59.32 -17.31 -30.76
C GLU A 32 -60.75 -16.93 -30.34
N THR A 33 -61.03 -15.63 -30.25
CA THR A 33 -62.33 -15.03 -30.62
C THR A 33 -62.11 -13.55 -31.01
N PRO A 34 -62.70 -13.05 -32.11
CA PRO A 34 -62.40 -11.72 -32.63
C PRO A 34 -63.30 -10.62 -32.03
N ALA A 35 -62.65 -9.52 -31.63
CA ALA A 35 -63.14 -8.14 -31.47
C ALA A 35 -64.33 -7.85 -30.52
N PRO A 36 -64.30 -6.66 -29.89
CA PRO A 36 -65.06 -5.58 -30.49
C PRO A 36 -64.22 -4.34 -30.76
N ARG A 37 -64.58 -3.65 -31.85
CA ARG A 37 -64.21 -2.28 -32.19
C ARG A 37 -64.09 -1.42 -30.92
N ARG A 38 -62.88 -0.94 -30.62
CA ARG A 38 -62.74 0.21 -29.73
C ARG A 38 -63.30 1.43 -30.46
N LEU A 39 -64.49 1.85 -30.00
CA LEU A 39 -65.03 3.17 -30.26
C LEU A 39 -63.99 4.23 -29.88
N ASN A 40 -63.80 5.15 -30.81
CA ASN A 40 -63.30 6.51 -30.68
C ASN A 40 -63.13 7.00 -29.23
N SER A 41 -61.88 7.21 -28.79
CA SER A 41 -61.60 8.22 -27.76
C SER A 41 -61.52 9.58 -28.46
N PRO A 42 -62.42 10.52 -28.17
CA PRO A 42 -62.29 11.89 -28.65
C PRO A 42 -61.34 12.64 -27.72
N SER A 43 -60.08 12.82 -28.13
CA SER A 43 -59.23 13.99 -27.83
C SER A 43 -57.80 13.70 -28.30
N GLY A 44 -57.48 14.13 -29.53
CA GLY A 44 -56.12 14.08 -30.06
C GLY A 44 -55.19 14.98 -29.27
N GLY A 45 -54.45 14.38 -28.34
CA GLY A 45 -53.44 15.03 -27.51
C GLY A 45 -52.03 14.84 -28.04
N LEU A 46 -51.10 15.72 -27.64
CA LEU A 46 -49.67 15.49 -27.87
C LEU A 46 -49.21 14.37 -26.93
N THR A 47 -48.67 13.28 -27.50
CA THR A 47 -48.24 12.10 -26.73
C THR A 47 -46.74 11.87 -26.85
N PRO A 48 -45.99 11.73 -25.74
CA PRO A 48 -44.56 11.42 -25.80
C PRO A 48 -44.33 9.99 -26.29
N MET A 49 -43.39 9.82 -27.21
CA MET A 49 -42.97 8.52 -27.73
C MET A 49 -42.12 7.75 -26.71
N ASP A 50 -41.93 6.45 -26.97
CA ASP A 50 -41.01 5.63 -26.18
C ASP A 50 -39.59 6.23 -26.22
N GLY A 51 -38.93 6.23 -25.06
CA GLY A 51 -37.65 6.95 -24.87
C GLY A 51 -37.78 8.44 -24.53
N THR A 52 -38.97 9.04 -24.67
CA THR A 52 -39.29 10.42 -24.25
C THR A 52 -40.18 10.46 -23.00
N LYS A 53 -40.94 9.38 -22.72
CA LYS A 53 -41.75 9.22 -21.50
C LYS A 53 -40.97 9.43 -20.21
N GLN A 54 -39.70 9.04 -20.20
CA GLN A 54 -38.77 9.33 -19.11
C GLN A 54 -37.39 9.62 -19.70
N VAL A 55 -36.81 10.76 -19.34
CA VAL A 55 -35.48 11.16 -19.80
C VAL A 55 -34.45 10.71 -18.78
N GLN A 56 -33.70 9.65 -19.11
CA GLN A 56 -32.58 9.17 -18.29
C GLN A 56 -31.26 9.48 -18.96
N LEU A 57 -30.38 10.20 -18.27
CA LEU A 57 -29.10 10.67 -18.78
C LEU A 57 -27.98 10.30 -17.79
N GLN A 58 -26.88 9.79 -18.32
CA GLN A 58 -25.62 9.65 -17.59
C GLN A 58 -24.60 10.52 -18.31
N LEU A 59 -24.02 11.50 -17.63
CA LEU A 59 -23.16 12.51 -18.23
C LEU A 59 -21.84 12.58 -17.47
N VAL A 60 -20.80 13.06 -18.16
CA VAL A 60 -19.51 13.40 -17.55
C VAL A 60 -19.23 14.89 -17.72
N ASN A 61 -18.87 15.54 -16.63
CA ASN A 61 -18.34 16.90 -16.61
C ASN A 61 -16.82 16.83 -16.71
N CYS A 62 -16.29 17.07 -17.91
CA CYS A 62 -14.87 17.15 -18.20
C CYS A 62 -14.59 18.47 -18.91
N ASN A 63 -13.52 19.17 -18.51
CA ASN A 63 -13.21 20.52 -19.01
C ASN A 63 -11.94 20.56 -19.87
N ASN A 64 -10.96 19.71 -19.57
CA ASN A 64 -9.65 19.74 -20.23
C ASN A 64 -9.54 18.67 -21.33
N PHE A 65 -8.71 18.91 -22.35
CA PHE A 65 -8.47 17.94 -23.43
C PHE A 65 -8.03 16.57 -22.90
N VAL A 66 -7.12 16.55 -21.91
CA VAL A 66 -6.62 15.30 -21.31
C VAL A 66 -7.72 14.57 -20.54
N ASP A 67 -8.48 15.31 -19.74
CA ASP A 67 -9.56 14.77 -18.91
C ASP A 67 -10.71 14.21 -19.77
N CYS A 68 -11.14 14.95 -20.79
CA CYS A 68 -12.12 14.48 -21.75
C CYS A 68 -11.59 13.34 -22.65
N GLY A 69 -10.29 13.35 -23.00
CA GLY A 69 -9.65 12.27 -23.76
C GLY A 69 -9.65 10.95 -22.98
N LEU A 70 -9.24 11.00 -21.71
CA LEU A 70 -9.33 9.87 -20.78
C LEU A 70 -10.78 9.44 -20.58
N ALA A 71 -11.72 10.38 -20.43
CA ALA A 71 -13.12 10.05 -20.29
C ALA A 71 -13.65 9.29 -21.51
N LYS A 72 -13.29 9.70 -22.74
CA LYS A 72 -13.70 9.03 -23.97
C LYS A 72 -13.13 7.62 -24.11
N LEU A 73 -11.96 7.37 -23.53
CA LEU A 73 -11.35 6.04 -23.49
C LEU A 73 -12.09 5.10 -22.52
N LEU A 74 -12.59 5.63 -21.40
CA LEU A 74 -13.13 4.85 -20.28
C LEU A 74 -14.66 4.72 -20.29
N LEU A 75 -15.37 5.69 -20.86
CA LEU A 75 -16.82 5.83 -20.75
C LEU A 75 -17.50 5.69 -22.13
N PRO A 76 -18.76 5.22 -22.17
CA PRO A 76 -19.51 5.11 -23.42
C PRO A 76 -19.84 6.47 -24.02
N GLN A 77 -20.00 6.52 -25.35
CA GLN A 77 -20.27 7.77 -26.10
C GLN A 77 -21.54 8.51 -25.63
N ALA A 78 -22.52 7.78 -25.10
CA ALA A 78 -23.75 8.35 -24.54
C ALA A 78 -23.50 9.35 -23.39
N THR A 79 -22.34 9.29 -22.72
CA THR A 79 -21.98 10.22 -21.64
C THR A 79 -21.54 11.61 -22.10
N PHE A 80 -21.28 11.76 -23.41
CA PHE A 80 -20.77 12.99 -24.01
C PHE A 80 -21.82 13.78 -24.79
N ILE A 81 -23.07 13.34 -24.81
CA ILE A 81 -24.13 13.99 -25.59
C ILE A 81 -24.33 15.44 -25.13
N GLN A 82 -24.55 16.33 -26.10
CA GLN A 82 -24.86 17.74 -25.87
C GLN A 82 -26.33 18.06 -26.21
N SER A 83 -27.00 17.15 -26.90
CA SER A 83 -28.42 17.28 -27.19
C SER A 83 -29.10 15.92 -27.20
N ARG A 84 -30.38 15.90 -26.82
CA ARG A 84 -31.25 14.73 -26.93
C ARG A 84 -32.55 15.12 -27.60
N GLN A 85 -32.95 14.38 -28.63
CA GLN A 85 -34.21 14.61 -29.30
C GLN A 85 -35.36 13.98 -28.50
N LEU A 86 -36.31 14.81 -28.09
CA LEU A 86 -37.56 14.39 -27.45
C LEU A 86 -38.61 14.24 -28.55
N GLN A 87 -39.18 13.05 -28.72
CA GLN A 87 -40.11 12.75 -29.81
C GLN A 87 -41.54 12.71 -29.30
N PHE A 88 -42.43 13.40 -30.00
CA PHE A 88 -43.85 13.49 -29.67
C PHE A 88 -44.69 13.15 -30.89
N ALA A 89 -45.73 12.35 -30.71
CA ALA A 89 -46.75 12.11 -31.72
C ALA A 89 -47.96 13.01 -31.43
N ASN A 90 -48.26 13.89 -32.38
CA ASN A 90 -49.54 14.60 -32.40
C ASN A 90 -50.54 13.78 -33.19
N GLN A 91 -51.39 13.04 -32.49
CA GLN A 91 -52.48 12.25 -33.10
C GLN A 91 -53.74 13.09 -33.37
N GLY A 92 -53.69 14.39 -33.06
CA GLY A 92 -54.76 15.33 -33.33
C GLY A 92 -54.76 15.84 -34.77
N GLN A 93 -55.92 16.38 -35.16
CA GLN A 93 -56.13 16.98 -36.48
C GLN A 93 -55.66 18.45 -36.56
N ILE A 94 -55.23 19.04 -35.44
CA ILE A 94 -54.86 20.46 -35.32
C ILE A 94 -53.38 20.55 -34.90
N PRO A 95 -52.59 21.46 -35.50
CA PRO A 95 -51.24 21.74 -35.04
C PRO A 95 -51.23 22.36 -33.63
N ILE A 96 -50.30 21.94 -32.79
CA ILE A 96 -50.17 22.36 -31.39
C ILE A 96 -48.89 23.20 -31.24
N PRO A 97 -48.97 24.52 -31.04
CA PRO A 97 -47.79 25.33 -30.79
C PRO A 97 -47.27 25.18 -29.34
N LEU A 98 -45.95 25.15 -29.19
CA LEU A 98 -45.26 25.17 -27.91
C LEU A 98 -45.09 26.62 -27.45
N LEU A 99 -45.69 26.98 -26.32
CA LEU A 99 -45.69 28.35 -25.81
C LEU A 99 -44.47 28.63 -24.92
N ASN A 100 -44.17 27.72 -24.00
CA ASN A 100 -43.08 27.89 -23.05
C ASN A 100 -42.52 26.52 -22.62
N THR A 101 -41.25 26.50 -22.22
CA THR A 101 -40.56 25.33 -21.70
C THR A 101 -39.82 25.71 -20.43
N THR A 102 -39.89 24.86 -19.42
CA THR A 102 -39.06 25.01 -18.22
C THR A 102 -38.56 23.65 -17.78
N VAL A 103 -37.31 23.62 -17.32
CA VAL A 103 -36.69 22.42 -16.75
C VAL A 103 -36.45 22.72 -15.28
N VAL A 104 -37.05 21.92 -14.41
CA VAL A 104 -36.89 22.04 -12.96
C VAL A 104 -36.35 20.72 -12.45
N ALA A 105 -35.13 20.72 -11.95
CA ALA A 105 -34.50 19.54 -11.37
C ALA A 105 -33.51 19.94 -10.27
N GLU A 106 -33.43 19.10 -9.25
CA GLU A 106 -32.61 19.31 -8.06
C GLU A 106 -31.70 18.11 -7.82
N GLY A 107 -30.46 18.40 -7.42
CA GLY A 107 -29.45 17.42 -7.06
C GLY A 107 -29.77 16.76 -5.73
N LYS A 108 -29.89 15.43 -5.73
CA LYS A 108 -30.25 14.65 -4.54
C LYS A 108 -29.19 14.70 -3.45
N LEU A 109 -27.91 14.86 -3.80
CA LEU A 109 -26.80 14.84 -2.85
C LEU A 109 -26.38 16.23 -2.41
N THR A 110 -26.36 17.20 -3.33
CA THR A 110 -25.86 18.56 -3.07
C THR A 110 -26.96 19.59 -2.87
N GLY A 111 -28.21 19.29 -3.26
CA GLY A 111 -29.30 20.28 -3.31
C GLY A 111 -29.17 21.29 -4.45
N TYR A 112 -28.21 21.11 -5.37
CA TYR A 112 -27.99 22.04 -6.48
C TYR A 112 -29.16 22.02 -7.46
N GLN A 113 -29.71 23.18 -7.77
CA GLN A 113 -30.78 23.32 -8.77
C GLN A 113 -30.19 23.56 -10.15
N ILE A 114 -30.69 22.82 -11.16
CA ILE A 114 -30.22 22.96 -12.53
C ILE A 114 -30.59 24.34 -13.08
N SER A 115 -29.57 25.10 -13.52
CA SER A 115 -29.76 26.38 -14.21
C SER A 115 -30.31 26.17 -15.64
N PRO A 116 -31.18 27.06 -16.15
CA PRO A 116 -31.61 27.05 -17.55
C PRO A 116 -30.44 27.10 -18.56
N GLU A 117 -29.28 27.61 -18.16
CA GLU A 117 -28.09 27.60 -19.01
C GLU A 117 -27.48 26.20 -19.19
N ALA A 118 -27.71 25.31 -18.22
CA ALA A 118 -27.14 23.96 -18.21
C ALA A 118 -28.03 22.96 -18.97
N ILE A 119 -29.36 23.06 -18.82
CA ILE A 119 -30.32 22.27 -19.60
C ILE A 119 -31.47 23.19 -20.04
N ASN A 120 -31.67 23.30 -21.36
CA ASN A 120 -32.78 24.07 -21.92
C ASN A 120 -33.40 23.43 -23.16
N ILE A 121 -34.60 23.90 -23.47
CA ILE A 121 -35.30 23.62 -24.71
C ILE A 121 -35.56 24.96 -25.38
N ASN A 122 -34.61 25.43 -26.17
CA ASN A 122 -34.72 26.69 -26.90
C ASN A 122 -35.41 26.45 -28.26
N SER A 123 -36.73 26.28 -28.24
CA SER A 123 -37.50 26.05 -29.46
C SER A 123 -38.94 26.55 -29.34
N THR A 124 -39.33 27.44 -30.24
CA THR A 124 -40.73 27.83 -30.48
C THR A 124 -41.25 26.99 -31.65
N GLN A 125 -41.41 25.69 -31.43
CA GLN A 125 -41.84 24.75 -32.47
C GLN A 125 -43.33 24.47 -32.38
N THR A 126 -43.93 24.26 -33.54
CA THR A 126 -45.31 23.79 -33.66
C THR A 126 -45.31 22.30 -34.00
N PHE A 127 -45.99 21.50 -33.19
CA PHE A 127 -46.19 20.07 -33.43
C PHE A 127 -47.28 19.89 -34.50
N ALA A 128 -46.88 19.54 -35.72
CA ALA A 128 -47.80 19.37 -36.85
C ALA A 128 -48.83 18.25 -36.59
N ALA A 129 -50.05 18.41 -37.11
CA ALA A 129 -51.12 17.43 -36.98
C ALA A 129 -50.76 16.10 -37.65
N ASN A 130 -51.17 14.98 -37.05
CA ASN A 130 -50.94 13.60 -37.53
C ASN A 130 -49.47 13.27 -37.84
N GLN A 131 -48.51 13.89 -37.13
CA GLN A 131 -47.08 13.70 -37.37
C GLN A 131 -46.30 13.51 -36.07
N ILE A 132 -45.14 12.85 -36.21
CA ILE A 132 -44.13 12.77 -35.16
C ILE A 132 -43.21 13.98 -35.33
N SER A 133 -42.98 14.70 -34.24
CA SER A 133 -42.15 15.90 -34.20
C SER A 133 -41.11 15.75 -33.09
N SER A 134 -39.90 16.25 -33.36
CA SER A 134 -38.77 16.19 -32.43
C SER A 134 -38.46 17.56 -31.85
N LEU A 135 -38.26 17.61 -30.53
CA LEU A 135 -37.89 18.79 -29.76
C LEU A 135 -36.50 18.58 -29.14
N PRO A 136 -35.48 19.40 -29.48
CA PRO A 136 -34.15 19.22 -28.95
C PRO A 136 -34.04 19.70 -27.50
N LEU A 137 -33.58 18.83 -26.61
CA LEU A 137 -33.12 19.16 -25.27
C LEU A 137 -31.62 19.43 -25.33
N ASN A 138 -31.21 20.69 -25.17
CA ASN A 138 -29.80 21.10 -25.16
C ASN A 138 -29.22 20.93 -23.75
N ILE A 139 -27.99 20.42 -23.69
CA ILE A 139 -27.30 20.05 -22.46
C ILE A 139 -25.87 20.59 -22.51
N ASP A 140 -25.56 21.52 -21.62
CA ASP A 140 -24.20 21.98 -21.36
C ASP A 140 -23.64 21.24 -20.14
N ARG A 141 -22.85 20.21 -20.41
CA ARG A 141 -22.24 19.33 -19.39
C ARG A 141 -21.26 20.06 -18.48
N THR A 142 -20.64 21.15 -18.94
CA THR A 142 -19.62 21.88 -18.17
C THR A 142 -20.22 22.67 -17.02
N LYS A 143 -21.50 23.07 -17.17
CA LYS A 143 -22.29 23.80 -16.16
C LYS A 143 -23.05 22.89 -15.20
N LEU A 144 -22.91 21.57 -15.34
CA LEU A 144 -23.54 20.58 -14.47
C LEU A 144 -22.51 20.02 -13.49
N PRO A 145 -22.55 20.41 -12.20
CA PRO A 145 -21.67 19.80 -11.21
C PRO A 145 -22.05 18.33 -10.99
N PRO A 146 -21.13 17.50 -10.46
CA PRO A 146 -21.40 16.08 -10.19
C PRO A 146 -22.52 15.91 -9.16
N ASP A 147 -23.61 15.22 -9.52
CA ASP A 147 -24.74 14.86 -8.65
C ASP A 147 -25.69 13.88 -9.37
N GLN A 148 -26.68 13.36 -8.66
CA GLN A 148 -27.89 12.74 -9.20
C GLN A 148 -29.04 13.75 -9.16
N TYR A 149 -29.38 14.32 -10.31
CA TYR A 149 -30.51 15.22 -10.46
C TYR A 149 -31.79 14.45 -10.76
N SER A 150 -32.88 14.84 -10.10
CA SER A 150 -34.22 14.35 -10.41
C SER A 150 -35.20 15.53 -10.49
N GLY A 151 -36.12 15.47 -11.44
CA GLY A 151 -37.07 16.55 -11.65
C GLY A 151 -37.99 16.34 -12.84
N THR A 152 -38.51 17.43 -13.38
CA THR A 152 -39.48 17.44 -14.48
C THR A 152 -39.18 18.51 -15.52
N VAL A 153 -39.40 18.16 -16.78
CA VAL A 153 -39.51 19.11 -17.90
C VAL A 153 -40.98 19.46 -18.05
N HIS A 154 -41.30 20.74 -18.00
CA HIS A 154 -42.65 21.26 -18.22
C HIS A 154 -42.73 21.92 -19.60
N LEU A 155 -43.71 21.48 -20.39
CA LEU A 155 -44.03 22.04 -21.70
C LEU A 155 -45.42 22.65 -21.62
N VAL A 156 -45.52 23.95 -21.90
CA VAL A 156 -46.80 24.66 -21.96
C VAL A 156 -47.29 24.63 -23.40
N LEU A 157 -48.42 23.96 -23.63
CA LEU A 157 -48.96 23.71 -24.95
C LEU A 157 -50.25 24.50 -25.14
N ASP A 158 -50.40 25.14 -26.29
CA ASP A 158 -51.66 25.79 -26.66
C ASP A 158 -52.71 24.73 -27.07
N LYS A 159 -54.00 25.04 -26.91
CA LYS A 159 -55.12 24.22 -27.40
C LYS A 159 -55.15 22.76 -26.90
N GLN A 160 -54.59 22.48 -25.72
CA GLN A 160 -54.67 21.18 -25.04
C GLN A 160 -55.60 21.26 -23.80
N PRO A 161 -56.34 20.17 -23.47
CA PRO A 161 -57.18 20.12 -22.27
C PRO A 161 -56.38 20.10 -20.96
N LYS A 162 -55.12 19.64 -21.01
CA LYS A 162 -54.11 19.86 -19.97
C LYS A 162 -53.10 20.87 -20.53
N GLU A 163 -53.07 22.06 -19.95
CA GLU A 163 -52.19 23.14 -20.39
C GLU A 163 -50.70 22.77 -20.27
N TRP A 164 -50.34 21.88 -19.34
CA TRP A 164 -48.96 21.45 -19.08
C TRP A 164 -48.75 19.97 -19.38
N LEU A 165 -47.77 19.68 -20.23
CA LEU A 165 -47.21 18.35 -20.41
C LEU A 165 -45.92 18.22 -19.60
N THR A 166 -45.89 17.25 -18.67
CA THR A 166 -44.78 17.04 -17.75
C THR A 166 -44.03 15.75 -18.07
N LEU A 167 -42.71 15.83 -18.19
CA LEU A 167 -41.84 14.69 -18.48
C LEU A 167 -40.82 14.51 -17.33
N PRO A 168 -40.77 13.36 -16.65
CA PRO A 168 -39.77 13.12 -15.62
C PRO A 168 -38.36 13.03 -16.23
N ILE A 169 -37.41 13.70 -15.59
CA ILE A 169 -35.99 13.70 -15.97
C ILE A 169 -35.13 13.24 -14.79
N ASN A 170 -34.21 12.32 -15.08
CA ASN A 170 -33.18 11.83 -14.16
C ASN A 170 -31.82 11.97 -14.84
N VAL A 171 -30.93 12.78 -14.28
CA VAL A 171 -29.59 13.04 -14.82
C VAL A 171 -28.55 12.68 -13.78
N SER A 172 -27.67 11.74 -14.08
CA SER A 172 -26.50 11.45 -13.24
C SER A 172 -25.28 12.08 -13.88
N VAL A 173 -24.58 12.92 -13.14
CA VAL A 173 -23.39 13.63 -13.61
C VAL A 173 -22.22 13.24 -12.73
N ARG A 174 -21.11 12.82 -13.36
CA ARG A 174 -19.85 12.51 -12.69
C ARG A 174 -18.76 13.50 -13.07
N SER A 175 -17.78 13.72 -12.19
CA SER A 175 -16.57 14.46 -12.51
C SER A 175 -15.73 13.71 -13.55
N GLY A 176 -14.83 14.40 -14.24
CA GLY A 176 -13.87 13.76 -15.14
C GLY A 176 -12.89 12.80 -14.44
N PRO A 177 -12.29 11.85 -15.18
CA PRO A 177 -11.45 10.78 -14.64
C PRO A 177 -10.01 11.19 -14.26
N LEU A 178 -9.53 12.37 -14.68
CA LEU A 178 -8.13 12.77 -14.45
C LEU A 178 -7.78 12.86 -12.96
N LEU A 179 -8.59 13.57 -12.18
CA LEU A 179 -8.36 13.73 -10.75
C LEU A 179 -8.50 12.38 -9.99
N PRO A 180 -9.55 11.56 -10.25
CA PRO A 180 -9.61 10.18 -9.76
C PRO A 180 -8.34 9.37 -10.05
N LEU A 181 -7.81 9.43 -11.27
CA LEU A 181 -6.60 8.72 -11.66
C LEU A 181 -5.37 9.18 -10.85
N VAL A 182 -5.19 10.50 -10.69
CA VAL A 182 -4.08 11.06 -9.89
C VAL A 182 -4.16 10.61 -8.44
N VAL A 183 -5.34 10.70 -7.82
CA VAL A 183 -5.55 10.28 -6.43
C VAL A 183 -5.33 8.77 -6.26
N LEU A 184 -5.74 7.97 -7.23
CA LEU A 184 -5.54 6.53 -7.24
C LEU A 184 -4.04 6.17 -7.30
N ILE A 185 -3.29 6.80 -8.23
CA ILE A 185 -1.83 6.63 -8.33
C ILE A 185 -1.17 7.03 -7.02
N TRP A 186 -1.59 8.16 -6.41
CA TRP A 186 -1.09 8.60 -5.11
C TRP A 186 -1.33 7.56 -4.02
N GLY A 187 -2.54 6.99 -3.95
CA GLY A 187 -2.87 5.93 -2.99
C GLY A 187 -1.98 4.69 -3.14
N ILE A 188 -1.71 4.27 -4.38
CA ILE A 188 -0.80 3.15 -4.69
C ILE A 188 0.64 3.48 -4.24
N LEU A 189 1.13 4.69 -4.55
CA LEU A 189 2.47 5.13 -4.15
C LEU A 189 2.61 5.21 -2.63
N LEU A 190 1.59 5.69 -1.93
CA LEU A 190 1.56 5.75 -0.47
C LEU A 190 1.65 4.34 0.14
N GLY A 191 0.94 3.37 -0.44
CA GLY A 191 1.01 1.96 -0.01
C GLY A 191 2.42 1.40 -0.15
N ARG A 192 3.09 1.70 -1.27
CA ARG A 192 4.49 1.34 -1.50
C ARG A 192 5.45 2.01 -0.51
N LEU A 193 5.22 3.28 -0.18
CA LEU A 193 6.06 4.03 0.76
C LEU A 193 5.92 3.51 2.19
N LEU A 194 4.70 3.25 2.66
CA LEU A 194 4.45 2.67 3.98
C LEU A 194 5.17 1.33 4.12
N LYS A 195 5.11 0.50 3.08
CA LYS A 195 5.83 -0.76 3.04
C LYS A 195 7.35 -0.57 3.04
N TYR A 196 7.87 0.37 2.26
CA TYR A 196 9.30 0.70 2.28
C TYR A 196 9.77 1.10 3.69
N MET A 197 8.96 1.89 4.40
CA MET A 197 9.22 2.25 5.79
C MET A 197 9.19 1.04 6.74
N GLN A 198 8.24 0.11 6.57
CA GLN A 198 8.16 -1.09 7.41
C GLN A 198 9.32 -2.05 7.15
N GLU A 199 9.66 -2.32 5.88
CA GLU A 199 10.69 -3.30 5.53
C GLU A 199 12.12 -2.77 5.69
N ARG A 200 12.33 -1.45 5.57
CA ARG A 200 13.68 -0.85 5.64
C ARG A 200 13.83 0.14 6.77
N GLY A 201 12.84 1.00 6.98
CA GLY A 201 12.92 2.07 7.98
C GLY A 201 13.04 1.55 9.41
N GLU A 202 12.19 0.61 9.80
CA GLU A 202 12.21 0.03 11.16
C GLU A 202 13.51 -0.74 11.48
N PRO A 203 13.96 -1.72 10.67
CA PRO A 203 15.21 -2.43 10.95
C PRO A 203 16.43 -1.52 10.87
N GLN A 204 16.46 -0.54 9.96
CA GLN A 204 17.53 0.44 9.89
C GLN A 204 17.57 1.32 11.15
N ALA A 205 16.42 1.81 11.61
CA ALA A 205 16.33 2.61 12.82
C ALA A 205 16.79 1.82 14.05
N LYS A 206 16.38 0.55 14.19
CA LYS A 206 16.83 -0.35 15.27
C LYS A 206 18.34 -0.53 15.25
N VAL A 207 18.92 -0.88 14.10
CA VAL A 207 20.38 -1.06 13.94
C VAL A 207 21.13 0.23 14.28
N LEU A 208 20.66 1.39 13.83
CA LEU A 208 21.30 2.67 14.12
C LEU A 208 21.17 3.07 15.59
N GLN A 209 20.03 2.79 16.23
CA GLN A 209 19.85 3.02 17.66
C GLN A 209 20.85 2.18 18.47
N GLU A 210 20.92 0.87 18.20
CA GLU A 210 21.84 -0.03 18.91
C GLU A 210 23.31 0.36 18.70
N LEU A 211 23.67 0.83 17.51
CA LEU A 211 25.02 1.35 17.25
C LEU A 211 25.32 2.63 18.02
N ASN A 212 24.34 3.52 18.20
CA ASN A 212 24.53 4.76 18.95
C ASN A 212 24.66 4.49 20.46
N GLU A 213 23.88 3.55 21.00
CA GLU A 213 24.01 3.08 22.37
C GLU A 213 25.39 2.45 22.61
N LEU A 214 25.83 1.59 21.70
CA LEU A 214 27.15 0.97 21.75
C LEU A 214 28.28 2.01 21.65
N GLU A 215 28.16 3.02 20.78
CA GLU A 215 29.14 4.12 20.72
C GLU A 215 29.22 4.92 22.03
N TYR A 216 28.09 5.07 22.74
CA TYR A 216 28.07 5.74 24.03
C TYR A 216 28.79 4.92 25.11
N GLU A 217 28.54 3.61 25.18
CA GLU A 217 29.25 2.68 26.07
C GLU A 217 30.77 2.71 25.81
N LEU A 218 31.16 2.69 24.53
CA LEU A 218 32.56 2.71 24.13
C LEU A 218 33.32 3.99 24.54
N ARG A 219 32.63 5.12 24.72
CA ARG A 219 33.28 6.37 25.18
C ARG A 219 33.72 6.32 26.64
N SER A 220 33.17 5.39 27.43
CA SER A 220 33.52 5.23 28.85
C SER A 220 34.73 4.30 29.07
N LEU A 221 35.27 3.69 28.01
CA LEU A 221 36.35 2.71 28.05
C LEU A 221 37.75 3.33 27.94
N ASP A 222 38.76 2.48 28.13
CA ASP A 222 40.15 2.84 27.89
C ASP A 222 40.40 3.24 26.41
N PRO A 223 41.25 4.24 26.14
CA PRO A 223 41.62 4.63 24.77
C PRO A 223 42.18 3.48 23.93
N ALA A 224 42.89 2.52 24.54
CA ALA A 224 43.44 1.36 23.84
C ALA A 224 42.35 0.44 23.28
N ASP A 225 41.37 0.09 24.12
CA ASP A 225 40.24 -0.78 23.79
C ASP A 225 39.27 -0.09 22.79
N GLN A 226 39.10 1.22 22.94
CA GLN A 226 38.25 2.05 22.09
C GLN A 226 38.70 2.04 20.61
N SER A 227 40.01 2.09 20.35
CA SER A 227 40.58 2.26 19.00
C SER A 227 40.24 1.14 18.01
N ILE A 228 39.95 -0.06 18.52
CA ILE A 228 39.66 -1.24 17.71
C ILE A 228 38.16 -1.49 17.62
N LEU A 229 37.42 -1.30 18.71
CA LEU A 229 35.96 -1.42 18.70
C LEU A 229 35.33 -0.33 17.81
N ILE A 230 35.91 0.88 17.71
CA ILE A 230 35.47 1.91 16.75
C ILE A 230 35.53 1.40 15.30
N LYS A 231 36.58 0.66 14.91
CA LYS A 231 36.68 0.12 13.55
C LYS A 231 35.59 -0.92 13.28
N ALA A 232 35.29 -1.78 14.25
CA ALA A 232 34.22 -2.77 14.14
C ALA A 232 32.83 -2.11 14.08
N VAL A 233 32.57 -1.12 14.93
CA VAL A 233 31.34 -0.30 14.91
C VAL A 233 31.16 0.42 13.57
N ALA A 234 32.23 0.99 13.00
CA ALA A 234 32.17 1.60 11.68
C ALA A 234 31.81 0.60 10.58
N GLN A 235 32.25 -0.66 10.67
CA GLN A 235 31.87 -1.72 9.74
C GLN A 235 30.41 -2.14 9.92
N ALA A 236 29.93 -2.26 11.15
CA ALA A 236 28.52 -2.55 11.44
C ALA A 236 27.60 -1.42 10.94
N ARG A 237 28.00 -0.16 11.13
CA ARG A 237 27.30 1.01 10.58
C ARG A 237 27.23 0.99 9.05
N ARG A 238 28.32 0.63 8.36
CA ARG A 238 28.31 0.45 6.90
C ARG A 238 27.37 -0.67 6.46
N ALA A 239 27.30 -1.77 7.20
CA ALA A 239 26.36 -2.86 6.91
C ALA A 239 24.90 -2.40 7.07
N GLY A 240 24.60 -1.63 8.13
CA GLY A 240 23.29 -1.02 8.34
C GLY A 240 22.87 -0.07 7.21
N TYR A 241 23.79 0.77 6.71
CA TYR A 241 23.50 1.64 5.54
C TYR A 241 23.38 0.89 4.21
N ARG A 242 23.96 -0.31 4.10
CA ARG A 242 23.87 -1.16 2.90
C ARG A 242 22.65 -2.09 2.92
N GLU A 243 21.71 -1.89 3.85
CA GLU A 243 20.52 -2.73 4.03
C GLU A 243 20.86 -4.20 4.34
N GLN A 244 22.05 -4.45 4.89
CA GLN A 244 22.47 -5.77 5.37
C GLN A 244 22.17 -5.87 6.87
N PHE A 245 20.89 -5.78 7.24
CA PHE A 245 20.46 -5.65 8.64
C PHE A 245 20.85 -6.85 9.49
N ASP A 246 20.69 -8.07 8.99
CA ASP A 246 21.08 -9.31 9.70
C ASP A 246 22.60 -9.33 9.99
N VAL A 247 23.40 -8.89 9.01
CA VAL A 247 24.87 -8.80 9.15
C VAL A 247 25.24 -7.70 10.15
N ALA A 248 24.51 -6.58 10.13
CA ALA A 248 24.74 -5.48 11.06
C ALA A 248 24.41 -5.89 12.51
N GLU A 249 23.27 -6.55 12.74
CA GLU A 249 22.84 -7.04 14.06
C GLU A 249 23.82 -8.10 14.60
N ALA A 250 24.25 -9.05 13.76
CA ALA A 250 25.28 -10.03 14.14
C ALA A 250 26.62 -9.37 14.51
N LYS A 251 27.05 -8.33 13.77
CA LYS A 251 28.26 -7.57 14.09
C LYS A 251 28.12 -6.77 15.38
N ILE A 252 26.97 -6.12 15.62
CA ILE A 252 26.70 -5.39 16.86
C ILE A 252 26.79 -6.35 18.05
N LYS A 253 26.17 -7.52 17.95
CA LYS A 253 26.21 -8.54 19.00
C LYS A 253 27.63 -9.02 19.28
N MET A 254 28.42 -9.33 18.24
CA MET A 254 29.84 -9.68 18.40
C MET A 254 30.64 -8.58 19.10
N ILE A 255 30.35 -7.30 18.82
CA ILE A 255 31.04 -6.18 19.47
C ILE A 255 30.64 -6.09 20.95
N ARG A 256 29.37 -6.29 21.29
CA ARG A 256 28.89 -6.36 22.69
C ARG A 256 29.52 -7.52 23.46
N ASP A 257 29.51 -8.73 22.90
CA ASP A 257 30.10 -9.90 23.54
C ASP A 257 31.61 -9.69 23.83
N ARG A 258 32.33 -9.03 22.90
CA ARG A 258 33.75 -8.68 23.09
C ARG A 258 33.95 -7.60 24.14
N LEU A 259 33.03 -6.64 24.21
CA LEU A 259 33.03 -5.60 25.24
C LEU A 259 32.81 -6.20 26.64
N ASP A 260 31.92 -7.18 26.78
CA ASP A 260 31.66 -7.88 28.04
C ASP A 260 32.89 -8.62 28.55
N VAL A 261 33.56 -9.38 27.67
CA VAL A 261 34.82 -10.09 28.03
C VAL A 261 35.90 -9.08 28.46
N LEU A 262 36.07 -7.97 27.75
CA LEU A 262 37.03 -6.92 28.12
C LEU A 262 36.73 -6.30 29.48
N THR A 263 35.45 -6.03 29.75
CA THR A 263 34.99 -5.42 31.02
C THR A 263 35.21 -6.37 32.19
N ASN A 264 34.94 -7.68 32.00
CA ASN A 264 35.17 -8.70 33.02
C ASN A 264 36.67 -8.91 33.29
N LEU A 265 37.50 -8.98 32.24
CA LEU A 265 38.97 -9.06 32.38
C LEU A 265 39.54 -7.87 33.15
N ARG A 266 39.05 -6.66 32.88
CA ARG A 266 39.49 -5.46 33.61
C ARG A 266 39.03 -5.46 35.08
N THR A 267 37.83 -5.95 35.33
CA THR A 267 37.34 -6.12 36.71
C THR A 267 38.19 -7.13 37.48
N LEU A 268 38.60 -8.22 36.82
CA LEU A 268 39.52 -9.21 37.38
C LEU A 268 40.90 -8.60 37.67
N GLU A 269 41.47 -7.86 36.73
CA GLU A 269 42.75 -7.14 36.89
C GLU A 269 42.71 -6.20 38.11
N ASN A 270 41.68 -5.36 38.21
CA ASN A 270 41.50 -4.42 39.33
C ASN A 270 41.37 -5.12 40.70
N GLN A 271 40.81 -6.34 40.75
CA GLN A 271 40.71 -7.12 41.99
C GLN A 271 42.05 -7.74 42.37
N LEU A 272 42.80 -8.25 41.39
CA LEU A 272 44.17 -8.75 41.59
C LEU A 272 45.11 -7.64 42.08
N GLU A 273 45.02 -6.43 41.51
CA GLU A 273 45.82 -5.28 41.92
C GLU A 273 45.54 -4.80 43.35
N LYS A 274 44.28 -4.89 43.80
CA LYS A 274 43.90 -4.53 45.16
C LYS A 274 44.43 -5.48 46.24
N ARG A 275 45.02 -6.63 45.84
CA ARG A 275 45.61 -7.65 46.72
C ARG A 275 44.68 -8.02 47.89
N VAL A 276 43.39 -8.12 47.61
CA VAL A 276 42.34 -8.38 48.61
C VAL A 276 42.47 -9.80 49.16
N GLU A 277 43.02 -10.72 48.37
CA GLU A 277 43.20 -12.12 48.71
C GLU A 277 44.68 -12.41 49.02
N PRO A 278 44.99 -13.29 50.00
CA PRO A 278 46.36 -13.63 50.35
C PRO A 278 46.95 -14.55 49.27
N ILE A 279 47.27 -14.06 48.09
CA ILE A 279 47.90 -14.82 46.99
C ILE A 279 49.39 -14.44 46.95
N PRO A 280 50.33 -15.36 46.61
CA PRO A 280 51.75 -15.00 46.55
C PRO A 280 51.97 -13.92 45.49
N ASP A 281 52.79 -12.91 45.81
CA ASP A 281 52.98 -11.74 44.94
C ASP A 281 53.48 -12.10 43.53
N GLU A 282 54.30 -13.14 43.41
CA GLU A 282 54.78 -13.66 42.13
C GLU A 282 53.63 -14.20 41.26
N THR A 283 52.68 -14.93 41.86
CA THR A 283 51.51 -15.45 41.15
C THR A 283 50.53 -14.35 40.76
N VAL A 284 50.36 -13.33 41.62
CA VAL A 284 49.51 -12.16 41.32
C VAL A 284 50.07 -11.36 40.15
N ASN A 285 51.38 -11.08 40.15
CA ASN A 285 52.01 -10.32 39.07
C ASN A 285 51.98 -11.10 37.75
N ALA A 286 52.27 -12.40 37.77
CA ALA A 286 52.15 -13.26 36.59
C ALA A 286 50.71 -13.34 36.05
N ALA A 287 49.71 -13.37 36.93
CA ALA A 287 48.30 -13.34 36.54
C ALA A 287 47.90 -11.99 35.93
N ILE A 288 48.35 -10.87 36.49
CA ILE A 288 48.12 -9.53 35.91
C ILE A 288 48.74 -9.42 34.51
N ASP A 289 50.00 -9.82 34.34
CA ASP A 289 50.68 -9.82 33.03
C ASP A 289 49.93 -10.68 32.00
N THR A 290 49.41 -11.83 32.43
CA THR A 290 48.63 -12.74 31.57
C THR A 290 47.26 -12.15 31.23
N VAL A 291 46.59 -11.47 32.16
CA VAL A 291 45.33 -10.74 31.90
C VAL A 291 45.57 -9.60 30.90
N GLN A 292 46.64 -8.83 31.05
CA GLN A 292 47.00 -7.76 30.11
C GLN A 292 47.33 -8.31 28.70
N SER A 293 48.07 -9.42 28.62
CA SER A 293 48.33 -10.12 27.36
C SER A 293 47.05 -10.64 26.72
N THR A 294 46.15 -11.23 27.52
CA THR A 294 44.83 -11.71 27.09
C THR A 294 43.95 -10.58 26.55
N ARG A 295 43.93 -9.43 27.24
CA ARG A 295 43.25 -8.21 26.76
C ARG A 295 43.83 -7.75 25.43
N ASN A 296 45.16 -7.72 25.28
CA ASN A 296 45.81 -7.36 24.02
C ASN A 296 45.50 -8.34 22.87
N ALA A 297 45.47 -9.64 23.14
CA ALA A 297 45.10 -10.67 22.16
C ALA A 297 43.60 -10.57 21.78
N LEU A 298 42.75 -10.31 22.77
CA LEU A 298 41.32 -10.06 22.56
C LEU A 298 41.10 -8.79 21.77
N VAL A 299 41.94 -7.77 21.95
CA VAL A 299 41.93 -6.54 21.16
C VAL A 299 42.41 -6.81 19.72
N LYS A 300 43.34 -7.73 19.48
CA LYS A 300 43.78 -8.13 18.12
C LYS A 300 42.83 -9.09 17.39
N GLY A 301 41.87 -9.70 18.10
CA GLY A 301 40.92 -10.67 17.53
C GLY A 301 41.51 -12.08 17.44
N GLU A 302 42.56 -12.36 18.21
CA GLU A 302 43.26 -13.64 18.25
C GLU A 302 42.57 -14.58 19.25
N ASN A 303 41.31 -14.96 18.98
CA ASN A 303 40.45 -15.70 19.93
C ASN A 303 41.11 -16.97 20.50
N LYS A 304 41.98 -17.67 19.73
CA LYS A 304 42.74 -18.83 20.23
C LYS A 304 43.73 -18.47 21.35
N GLN A 305 44.39 -17.32 21.25
CA GLN A 305 45.32 -16.83 22.27
C GLN A 305 44.56 -16.31 23.50
N VAL A 306 43.35 -15.78 23.30
CA VAL A 306 42.47 -15.36 24.41
C VAL A 306 42.06 -16.57 25.26
N GLY A 307 41.59 -17.65 24.62
CA GLY A 307 41.24 -18.89 25.34
C GLY A 307 42.41 -19.45 26.13
N ALA A 308 43.60 -19.55 25.49
CA ALA A 308 44.81 -20.00 26.16
C ALA A 308 45.24 -19.08 27.33
N GLY A 309 45.05 -17.77 27.18
CA GLY A 309 45.34 -16.79 28.24
C GLY A 309 44.39 -16.92 29.44
N ILE A 310 43.10 -17.13 29.21
CA ILE A 310 42.10 -17.36 30.26
C ILE A 310 42.42 -18.66 31.02
N GLU A 311 42.73 -19.75 30.30
CA GLU A 311 43.15 -21.03 30.89
C GLU A 311 44.44 -20.91 31.72
N GLN A 312 45.40 -20.09 31.26
CA GLN A 312 46.63 -19.83 32.02
C GLN A 312 46.36 -19.08 33.32
N VAL A 313 45.49 -18.06 33.29
CA VAL A 313 45.06 -17.35 34.50
C VAL A 313 44.35 -18.30 35.46
N GLU A 314 43.51 -19.20 34.95
CA GLU A 314 42.85 -20.24 35.74
C GLU A 314 43.85 -21.18 36.41
N GLN A 315 44.83 -21.69 35.67
CA GLN A 315 45.86 -22.58 36.22
C GLN A 315 46.70 -21.89 37.30
N LEU A 316 47.09 -20.63 37.09
CA LEU A 316 47.85 -19.85 38.06
C LEU A 316 47.07 -19.63 39.37
N LEU A 317 45.78 -19.32 39.27
CA LEU A 317 44.93 -19.09 40.45
C LEU A 317 44.54 -20.39 41.16
N ASN A 318 44.29 -21.47 40.42
CA ASN A 318 43.94 -22.78 41.00
C ASN A 318 45.15 -23.43 41.69
N THR A 319 46.35 -23.36 41.10
CA THR A 319 47.57 -23.89 41.74
C THR A 319 47.90 -23.15 43.05
N ALA A 320 47.65 -21.84 43.11
CA ALA A 320 47.80 -21.06 44.34
C ALA A 320 46.73 -21.36 45.42
N ALA A 321 45.52 -21.77 45.01
CA ALA A 321 44.40 -22.10 45.90
C ALA A 321 44.48 -23.53 46.46
N VAL A 322 44.92 -24.51 45.66
CA VAL A 322 45.05 -25.93 46.06
C VAL A 322 46.01 -26.13 47.24
N GLY A 323 47.01 -25.25 47.39
CA GLY A 323 47.92 -25.26 48.53
C GLY A 323 47.29 -24.85 49.87
N ARG A 324 46.05 -24.35 49.92
CA ARG A 324 45.48 -23.69 51.12
C ARG A 324 44.07 -24.09 51.54
N GLY A 325 43.38 -24.98 50.82
CA GLY A 325 42.13 -25.61 51.28
C GLY A 325 40.96 -24.65 51.54
N THR A 326 40.99 -23.44 50.99
CA THR A 326 39.94 -22.42 51.19
C THR A 326 38.84 -22.50 50.13
N ALA A 327 37.61 -22.13 50.54
CA ALA A 327 36.41 -21.98 49.70
C ALA A 327 36.66 -21.09 48.46
N PRO A 328 35.84 -21.21 47.39
CA PRO A 328 36.07 -20.49 46.14
C PRO A 328 36.11 -18.98 46.36
N SER A 329 37.18 -18.36 45.89
CA SER A 329 37.47 -16.94 46.14
C SER A 329 36.67 -16.01 45.22
N GLN A 330 36.57 -14.72 45.56
CA GLN A 330 35.83 -13.74 44.73
C GLN A 330 36.47 -13.63 43.34
N THR A 331 37.79 -13.78 43.27
CA THR A 331 38.58 -13.84 42.04
C THR A 331 38.20 -15.04 41.17
N GLN A 332 37.92 -16.22 41.75
CA GLN A 332 37.50 -17.41 41.00
C GLN A 332 36.09 -17.27 40.41
N ASN A 333 35.17 -16.61 41.12
CA ASN A 333 33.83 -16.33 40.58
C ASN A 333 33.87 -15.32 39.42
N LEU A 334 34.76 -14.32 39.48
CA LEU A 334 34.97 -13.39 38.37
C LEU A 334 35.62 -14.07 37.17
N LEU A 335 36.57 -14.97 37.40
CA LEU A 335 37.18 -15.77 36.34
C LEU A 335 36.15 -16.66 35.64
N LYS A 336 35.25 -17.30 36.41
CA LYS A 336 34.15 -18.06 35.84
C LYS A 336 33.27 -17.19 34.93
N GLY A 337 32.97 -15.95 35.34
CA GLY A 337 32.25 -14.99 34.49
C GLY A 337 33.02 -14.60 33.22
N VAL A 338 34.36 -14.48 33.28
CA VAL A 338 35.19 -14.29 32.08
C VAL A 338 35.09 -15.49 31.15
N THR A 339 35.22 -16.72 31.66
CA THR A 339 35.12 -17.96 30.86
C THR A 339 33.74 -18.08 30.21
N GLU A 340 32.65 -17.87 30.96
CA GLU A 340 31.28 -17.89 30.44
C GLU A 340 31.07 -16.85 29.33
N SER A 341 31.53 -15.60 29.53
CA SER A 341 31.44 -14.56 28.50
C SER A 341 32.28 -14.90 27.25
N PHE A 342 33.44 -15.53 27.42
CA PHE A 342 34.30 -15.93 26.31
C PHE A 342 33.71 -17.09 25.51
N GLU A 343 33.10 -18.08 26.15
CA GLU A 343 32.40 -19.18 25.49
C GLU A 343 31.27 -18.66 24.56
N THR A 344 30.48 -17.68 25.03
CA THR A 344 29.41 -17.07 24.23
C THR A 344 29.92 -16.34 22.98
N LEU A 345 31.14 -15.77 23.05
CA LEU A 345 31.82 -15.11 21.94
C LEU A 345 32.36 -16.13 20.92
N THR A 346 32.93 -17.25 21.37
CA THR A 346 33.46 -18.30 20.47
C THR A 346 32.38 -19.06 19.73
N ASP A 347 31.24 -19.36 20.37
CA ASP A 347 30.12 -20.06 19.72
C ASP A 347 29.53 -19.26 18.56
N GLN A 348 29.42 -17.94 18.73
CA GLN A 348 28.89 -17.04 17.69
C GLN A 348 29.90 -16.74 16.58
N SER A 349 31.19 -16.64 16.92
CA SER A 349 32.25 -16.45 15.92
C SER A 349 32.29 -17.62 14.93
N ASN A 350 32.01 -18.86 15.37
CA ASN A 350 31.97 -20.03 14.51
C ASN A 350 30.73 -20.06 13.59
N THR A 351 29.62 -19.44 13.99
CA THR A 351 28.39 -19.34 13.17
C THR A 351 28.50 -18.27 12.06
N ILE A 352 29.34 -17.26 12.24
CA ILE A 352 29.55 -16.18 11.26
C ILE A 352 30.56 -16.61 10.18
N ILE A 353 31.54 -17.45 10.52
CA ILE A 353 32.55 -17.96 9.58
C ILE A 353 31.92 -18.90 8.53
N THR A 354 30.88 -19.65 8.88
CA THR A 354 30.15 -20.51 7.92
C THR A 354 29.31 -19.70 6.92
N ALA A 355 28.86 -18.50 7.28
CA ALA A 355 28.18 -17.58 6.36
C ALA A 355 29.16 -16.92 5.36
N ASP A 356 30.43 -16.74 5.72
CA ASP A 356 31.47 -16.21 4.80
C ASP A 356 32.04 -17.32 3.89
N GLN A 357 32.02 -18.59 4.31
CA GLN A 357 32.45 -19.72 3.48
C GLN A 357 31.47 -20.03 2.32
N GLN A 358 30.20 -19.63 2.46
CA GLN A 358 29.21 -19.63 1.36
C GLN A 358 29.53 -18.59 0.26
N SER A 359 30.33 -17.56 0.58
CA SER A 359 30.81 -16.55 -0.39
C SER A 359 31.80 -17.15 -1.40
N PHE A 360 32.65 -18.10 -0.97
CA PHE A 360 33.67 -18.71 -1.81
C PHE A 360 33.11 -19.77 -2.77
N LEU A 361 32.10 -20.54 -2.34
CA LEU A 361 31.35 -21.46 -3.21
C LEU A 361 30.49 -20.72 -4.25
N ASN A 362 29.91 -19.57 -3.87
CA ASN A 362 29.24 -18.67 -4.81
C ASN A 362 30.23 -18.03 -5.80
N TRP A 363 31.48 -17.79 -5.40
CA TRP A 363 32.54 -17.35 -6.30
C TRP A 363 32.94 -18.45 -7.30
N PHE A 364 33.05 -19.71 -6.85
CA PHE A 364 33.38 -20.85 -7.72
C PHE A 364 32.24 -21.24 -8.69
N GLN A 365 30.98 -21.12 -8.26
CA GLN A 365 29.81 -21.24 -9.13
C GLN A 365 29.73 -20.09 -10.14
N ARG A 366 30.16 -18.88 -9.77
CA ARG A 366 30.31 -17.74 -10.69
C ARG A 366 31.45 -17.95 -11.69
N SER A 367 32.57 -18.58 -11.32
CA SER A 367 33.64 -18.91 -12.28
C SER A 367 33.29 -20.08 -13.20
N LEU A 368 32.45 -21.03 -12.77
CA LEU A 368 31.89 -22.07 -13.66
C LEU A 368 30.84 -21.51 -14.65
N MET A 369 30.09 -20.46 -14.28
CA MET A 369 29.24 -19.73 -15.23
C MET A 369 30.02 -18.83 -16.19
N ILE A 370 31.26 -18.42 -15.86
CA ILE A 370 32.12 -17.64 -16.77
C ILE A 370 32.68 -18.51 -17.92
N ALA A 371 32.70 -19.84 -17.77
CA ALA A 371 33.14 -20.76 -18.81
C ALA A 371 32.09 -21.00 -19.93
N SER A 372 30.85 -20.51 -19.81
CA SER A 372 29.79 -20.71 -20.81
C SER A 372 29.55 -19.53 -21.76
N GLY A 373 30.40 -18.49 -21.73
CA GLY A 373 30.58 -17.58 -22.87
C GLY A 373 29.38 -16.74 -23.31
N VAL A 374 28.46 -16.39 -22.41
CA VAL A 374 27.41 -15.38 -22.68
C VAL A 374 27.38 -14.38 -21.52
N SER A 375 27.66 -13.11 -21.82
CA SER A 375 27.95 -12.06 -20.83
C SER A 375 26.73 -11.68 -19.97
N ASP A 376 26.70 -12.14 -18.72
CA ASP A 376 25.66 -11.82 -17.72
C ASP A 376 25.69 -10.38 -17.20
N ARG A 377 26.77 -9.61 -17.38
CA ARG A 377 26.81 -8.20 -16.96
C ARG A 377 25.77 -7.35 -17.69
N ALA A 378 25.61 -7.55 -19.01
CA ALA A 378 24.61 -6.83 -19.79
C ALA A 378 23.17 -7.27 -19.45
N LYS A 379 22.95 -8.56 -19.17
CA LYS A 379 21.62 -9.08 -18.78
C LYS A 379 21.23 -8.71 -17.36
N ALA A 380 22.16 -8.76 -16.40
CA ALA A 380 21.90 -8.39 -15.00
C ALA A 380 21.68 -6.88 -14.83
N GLU A 381 22.47 -6.06 -15.53
CA GLU A 381 22.34 -4.60 -15.50
C GLU A 381 21.07 -4.12 -16.23
N ALA A 382 20.74 -4.71 -17.40
CA ALA A 382 19.48 -4.42 -18.10
C ALA A 382 18.23 -4.90 -17.34
N THR A 383 18.30 -6.07 -16.68
CA THR A 383 17.17 -6.56 -15.88
C THR A 383 16.90 -5.66 -14.67
N PHE A 384 17.95 -5.17 -14.01
CA PHE A 384 17.81 -4.28 -12.87
C PHE A 384 17.31 -2.89 -13.25
N TRP A 385 17.82 -2.30 -14.35
CA TRP A 385 17.50 -0.93 -14.76
C TRP A 385 16.27 -0.78 -15.67
N VAL A 386 15.90 -1.82 -16.43
CA VAL A 386 14.79 -1.71 -17.40
C VAL A 386 13.63 -2.59 -16.98
N VAL A 387 13.86 -3.88 -16.69
CA VAL A 387 12.78 -4.84 -16.45
C VAL A 387 12.04 -4.53 -15.16
N ARG A 388 12.75 -4.24 -14.06
CA ARG A 388 12.11 -3.90 -12.77
C ARG A 388 11.23 -2.64 -12.82
N PRO A 389 11.70 -1.48 -13.30
CA PRO A 389 10.85 -0.29 -13.38
C PRO A 389 9.72 -0.47 -14.39
N LEU A 390 9.97 -1.13 -15.54
CA LEU A 390 8.92 -1.42 -16.52
C LEU A 390 7.82 -2.30 -15.90
N LEU A 391 8.17 -3.38 -15.21
CA LEU A 391 7.20 -4.25 -14.54
C LEU A 391 6.44 -3.50 -13.43
N ALA A 392 7.14 -2.64 -12.68
CA ALA A 392 6.51 -1.79 -11.66
C ALA A 392 5.53 -0.77 -12.26
N LEU A 393 5.82 -0.23 -13.45
CA LEU A 393 4.95 0.66 -14.21
C LEU A 393 3.76 -0.08 -14.80
N VAL A 394 3.97 -1.26 -15.39
CA VAL A 394 2.89 -2.12 -15.91
C VAL A 394 1.94 -2.51 -14.79
N LEU A 395 2.47 -2.90 -13.62
CA LEU A 395 1.66 -3.23 -12.45
C LEU A 395 0.92 -1.99 -11.92
N LEU A 396 1.57 -0.83 -11.87
CA LEU A 396 0.92 0.42 -11.48
C LEU A 396 -0.21 0.81 -12.44
N ALA A 397 0.01 0.69 -13.75
CA ALA A 397 -1.00 0.96 -14.77
C ALA A 397 -2.16 -0.04 -14.69
N GLY A 398 -1.87 -1.34 -14.53
CA GLY A 398 -2.88 -2.38 -14.38
C GLY A 398 -3.73 -2.20 -13.13
N LEU A 399 -3.11 -1.93 -11.98
CA LEU A 399 -3.82 -1.59 -10.75
C LEU A 399 -4.68 -0.34 -10.96
N SER A 400 -4.10 0.74 -11.50
CA SER A 400 -4.85 1.98 -11.73
C SER A 400 -6.06 1.75 -12.65
N ALA A 401 -5.91 0.95 -13.70
CA ALA A 401 -7.00 0.61 -14.61
C ALA A 401 -8.13 -0.17 -13.91
N VAL A 402 -7.79 -1.17 -13.08
CA VAL A 402 -8.78 -1.94 -12.32
C VAL A 402 -9.49 -1.08 -11.28
N GLY A 403 -8.74 -0.24 -10.55
CA GLY A 403 -9.31 0.67 -9.56
C GLY A 403 -10.26 1.69 -10.19
N LEU A 404 -9.87 2.28 -11.33
CA LEU A 404 -10.69 3.24 -12.07
C LEU A 404 -11.92 2.58 -12.68
N GLY A 405 -11.80 1.37 -13.24
CA GLY A 405 -12.95 0.60 -13.73
C GLY A 405 -13.97 0.34 -12.62
N SER A 406 -13.52 -0.25 -11.51
CA SER A 406 -14.42 -0.66 -10.43
C SER A 406 -15.05 0.50 -9.66
N LEU A 407 -14.27 1.53 -9.31
CA LEU A 407 -14.74 2.62 -8.43
C LEU A 407 -15.32 3.79 -9.19
N TYR A 408 -14.78 4.12 -10.37
CA TYR A 408 -15.18 5.30 -11.13
C TYR A 408 -16.13 4.96 -12.30
N VAL A 409 -15.88 3.90 -13.07
CA VAL A 409 -16.73 3.55 -14.21
C VAL A 409 -18.02 2.87 -13.74
N ASP A 410 -17.90 1.78 -12.98
CA ASP A 410 -19.02 0.92 -12.61
C ASP A 410 -19.87 1.50 -11.47
N LYS A 411 -19.21 1.94 -10.39
CA LYS A 411 -19.87 2.47 -9.19
C LYS A 411 -20.00 3.99 -9.18
N GLY A 412 -19.22 4.69 -10.00
CA GLY A 412 -19.05 6.15 -9.97
C GLY A 412 -20.00 6.93 -10.87
N SER A 413 -21.29 6.57 -10.93
CA SER A 413 -22.26 7.29 -11.77
C SER A 413 -22.44 8.77 -11.40
N THR A 414 -22.13 9.10 -10.15
CA THR A 414 -22.15 10.45 -9.57
C THR A 414 -20.82 10.80 -8.89
N PHE A 415 -19.72 10.17 -9.34
CA PHE A 415 -18.41 10.35 -8.73
C PHE A 415 -18.05 11.84 -8.64
N GLY A 416 -17.63 12.29 -7.45
CA GLY A 416 -17.31 13.68 -7.17
C GLY A 416 -18.43 14.44 -6.44
N ALA A 417 -19.66 13.90 -6.39
CA ALA A 417 -20.75 14.47 -5.62
C ALA A 417 -20.51 14.36 -4.11
N ARG A 418 -19.74 13.35 -3.67
CA ARG A 418 -19.31 13.17 -2.28
C ARG A 418 -17.78 13.17 -2.22
N PRO A 419 -17.13 14.35 -2.31
CA PRO A 419 -15.70 14.43 -2.54
C PRO A 419 -14.89 13.64 -1.51
N PHE A 420 -15.22 13.76 -0.21
CA PHE A 420 -14.48 13.05 0.82
C PHE A 420 -14.56 11.52 0.67
N SER A 421 -15.75 10.94 0.55
CA SER A 421 -15.91 9.48 0.46
C SER A 421 -15.36 8.91 -0.85
N ASP A 422 -15.57 9.64 -1.95
CA ASP A 422 -15.21 9.18 -3.28
C ASP A 422 -13.69 9.13 -3.46
N TYR A 423 -12.98 10.21 -3.06
CA TYR A 423 -11.52 10.26 -3.14
C TYR A 423 -10.85 9.41 -2.05
N LEU A 424 -11.38 9.37 -0.82
CA LEU A 424 -10.85 8.47 0.22
C LEU A 424 -10.98 7.00 -0.21
N GLY A 425 -12.09 6.64 -0.87
CA GLY A 425 -12.28 5.30 -1.43
C GLY A 425 -11.20 4.91 -2.44
N LEU A 426 -10.78 5.83 -3.31
CA LEU A 426 -9.67 5.61 -4.24
C LEU A 426 -8.32 5.44 -3.52
N ILE A 427 -8.06 6.26 -2.50
CA ILE A 427 -6.83 6.14 -1.70
C ILE A 427 -6.77 4.79 -0.99
N LEU A 428 -7.86 4.40 -0.31
CA LEU A 428 -7.97 3.12 0.39
C LEU A 428 -7.83 1.92 -0.55
N TRP A 429 -8.41 2.03 -1.76
CA TRP A 429 -8.21 1.03 -2.79
C TRP A 429 -6.74 0.93 -3.19
N GLY A 430 -6.07 2.07 -3.44
CA GLY A 430 -4.66 2.09 -3.82
C GLY A 430 -3.75 1.47 -2.76
N LEU A 431 -4.00 1.78 -1.49
CA LEU A 431 -3.32 1.16 -0.34
C LEU A 431 -3.54 -0.36 -0.30
N SER A 432 -4.78 -0.81 -0.46
CA SER A 432 -5.16 -2.22 -0.34
C SER A 432 -4.68 -3.07 -1.53
N ALA A 433 -4.72 -2.50 -2.73
CA ALA A 433 -4.35 -3.17 -3.97
C ALA A 433 -2.86 -3.53 -4.01
N ASP A 434 -1.99 -2.68 -3.44
CA ASP A 434 -0.57 -3.00 -3.31
C ASP A 434 -0.36 -4.19 -2.35
N VAL A 435 -1.09 -4.25 -1.23
CA VAL A 435 -1.02 -5.39 -0.29
C VAL A 435 -1.48 -6.68 -0.97
N ALA A 436 -2.64 -6.66 -1.63
CA ALA A 436 -3.24 -7.84 -2.27
C ALA A 436 -2.40 -8.39 -3.44
N SER A 437 -1.85 -7.52 -4.29
CA SER A 437 -0.99 -7.93 -5.41
C SER A 437 0.24 -8.73 -4.97
N ARG A 438 0.70 -8.49 -3.74
CA ARG A 438 1.90 -9.13 -3.18
C ARG A 438 1.59 -10.48 -2.53
N SER A 439 0.43 -10.65 -1.88
CA SER A 439 0.00 -11.97 -1.36
C SER A 439 -0.08 -13.02 -2.49
N LEU A 440 -0.53 -12.60 -3.66
CA LEU A 440 -0.52 -13.44 -4.87
C LEU A 440 0.92 -13.76 -5.34
N SER A 441 1.84 -12.80 -5.30
CA SER A 441 3.24 -13.03 -5.65
C SER A 441 3.96 -13.98 -4.67
N SER A 442 3.66 -13.89 -3.37
CA SER A 442 4.24 -14.79 -2.36
C SER A 442 3.74 -16.24 -2.47
N LEU A 443 2.54 -16.44 -3.00
CA LEU A 443 1.99 -17.77 -3.27
C LEU A 443 2.60 -18.40 -4.53
N SER A 444 2.97 -17.59 -5.53
CA SER A 444 3.68 -18.08 -6.72
C SER A 444 5.13 -18.51 -6.45
N GLY A 445 5.74 -18.03 -5.35
CA GLY A 445 7.08 -18.44 -4.91
C GLY A 445 7.10 -19.72 -4.07
N LYS A 446 5.94 -20.31 -3.76
CA LYS A 446 5.79 -21.50 -2.90
C LYS A 446 5.37 -22.75 -3.67
N LYS A 447 5.87 -22.91 -4.90
CA LYS A 447 5.76 -24.14 -5.69
C LYS A 447 7.15 -24.66 -6.05
N ALA A 448 7.35 -25.95 -5.74
CA ALA A 448 8.55 -26.79 -5.88
C ALA A 448 9.58 -26.67 -4.73
N GLU A 449 9.18 -27.14 -3.56
CA GLU A 449 9.98 -28.14 -2.82
C GLU A 449 9.12 -29.40 -2.63
#